data_AF-A0A2V6K713-F1
#
_entry.id   AF-A0A2V6K713-F1
#
_cell.length_a   1.000
_cell.length_b   1.000
_cell.length_c   1.000
_cell.angle_alpha   90.00
_cell.angle_beta   90.00
_cell.angle_gamma   90.00
#
_symmetry.space_group_name_H-M   'P 1'
#
loop_
_entity.id
_entity.type
_entity.pdbx_description
1 polymer ?
#
loop_
_entity_poly.entity_id
_entity_poly.type
_entity_poly.pdbx_seq_one_letter_code
_entity_poly.pdbx_strand_id
1 'polypeptide(L)'
;TSIKSRPNEQFVPATISRINDSRNFVEADVDVPSGNGSALLIFSRPYFRAYAARLANQKLAVTSYRGLFPVVEVPAGAHGRLTLAYRPYWLVWGGAVAVVCTFVVISGFVAAMKRRAQPCAVAPG
;
A
#
# COMPACT_ATOMS: atom_id res chain seq x y z
N THR A 1 1.27 -14.60 -6.53
CA THR A 1 1.77 -15.70 -7.40
C THR A 1 3.18 -16.02 -6.94
N SER A 2 3.61 -17.29 -7.00
CA SER A 2 5.01 -17.63 -6.67
C SER A 2 5.91 -17.14 -7.79
N ILE A 3 7.11 -16.67 -7.47
CA ILE A 3 8.14 -16.46 -8.48
C ILE A 3 8.44 -17.81 -9.15
N LYS A 4 8.53 -17.81 -10.49
CA LYS A 4 8.99 -18.98 -11.24
C LYS A 4 10.49 -19.13 -10.96
N SER A 5 10.95 -20.34 -10.68
CA SER A 5 12.39 -20.60 -10.57
C SER A 5 13.03 -20.34 -11.94
N ARG A 6 13.97 -19.40 -12.00
CA ARG A 6 14.73 -19.05 -13.21
C ARG A 6 16.22 -19.21 -12.92
N PRO A 7 16.72 -20.47 -12.82
CA PRO A 7 18.07 -20.75 -12.34
C PRO A 7 19.18 -20.22 -13.25
N ASN A 8 18.87 -19.90 -14.51
CA ASN A 8 19.83 -19.38 -15.49
C ASN A 8 19.71 -17.86 -15.72
N GLU A 9 18.81 -17.16 -15.02
CA GLU A 9 18.76 -15.69 -15.06
C GLU A 9 19.70 -15.11 -14.01
N GLN A 10 20.60 -14.22 -14.45
CA GLN A 10 21.44 -13.44 -13.55
C GLN A 10 20.73 -12.14 -13.18
N PHE A 11 20.42 -12.00 -11.89
CA PHE A 11 20.02 -10.72 -11.32
C PHE A 11 21.26 -9.89 -11.00
N VAL A 12 21.16 -8.57 -11.21
CA VAL A 12 22.25 -7.66 -10.88
C VAL A 12 22.20 -7.26 -9.39
N PRO A 13 23.35 -6.96 -8.76
CA PRO A 13 23.36 -6.43 -7.41
C PRO A 13 22.70 -5.04 -7.38
N ALA A 14 21.83 -4.83 -6.40
CA ALA A 14 21.27 -3.52 -6.08
C ALA A 14 21.91 -2.97 -4.80
N THR A 15 22.16 -1.67 -4.78
CA THR A 15 22.55 -0.98 -3.55
C THR A 15 21.29 -0.65 -2.77
N ILE A 16 21.25 -1.02 -1.49
CA ILE A 16 20.13 -0.78 -0.59
C ILE A 16 20.62 0.09 0.56
N SER A 17 19.90 1.17 0.86
CA SER A 17 20.22 2.07 1.96
C SER A 17 18.97 2.62 2.64
N ARG A 18 19.15 3.32 3.77
CA ARG A 18 18.09 4.02 4.52
C ARG A 18 16.83 3.18 4.74
N ILE A 19 17.05 1.98 5.30
CA ILE A 19 15.97 1.04 5.59
C ILE A 19 15.15 1.58 6.77
N ASN A 20 13.86 1.78 6.55
CA ASN A 20 12.88 2.07 7.58
C ASN A 20 11.91 0.90 7.65
N ASP A 21 12.00 0.15 8.74
CA ASP A 21 11.24 -1.07 8.94
C ASP A 21 10.12 -0.85 9.96
N SER A 22 8.88 -1.07 9.56
CA SER A 22 7.69 -0.86 10.40
C SER A 22 6.79 -2.09 10.39
N ARG A 23 5.75 -2.12 11.21
CA ARG A 23 4.88 -3.31 11.32
C ARG A 23 4.23 -3.66 9.99
N ASN A 24 3.68 -2.68 9.29
CA ASN A 24 2.88 -2.88 8.09
C ASN A 24 3.56 -2.43 6.80
N PHE A 25 4.78 -1.88 6.88
CA PHE A 25 5.52 -1.47 5.71
C PHE A 25 7.04 -1.56 5.92
N VAL A 26 7.76 -1.67 4.83
CA VAL A 26 9.21 -1.52 4.73
C VAL A 26 9.50 -0.48 3.68
N GLU A 27 10.38 0.45 3.98
CA GLU A 27 10.89 1.42 3.02
C GLU A 27 12.41 1.28 2.94
N ALA A 28 12.95 1.35 1.73
CA ALA A 28 14.39 1.40 1.52
C ALA A 28 14.69 2.19 0.26
N ASP A 29 15.80 2.92 0.26
CA ASP A 29 16.34 3.52 -0.95
C ASP A 29 17.09 2.43 -1.72
N VAL A 30 16.70 2.25 -2.99
CA VAL A 30 17.22 1.21 -3.87
C VAL A 30 17.85 1.88 -5.09
N ASP A 31 19.02 1.40 -5.45
CA ASP A 31 19.77 1.83 -6.62
C ASP A 31 20.20 0.58 -7.40
N VAL A 32 19.60 0.39 -8.58
CA VAL A 32 19.93 -0.69 -9.50
C VAL A 32 20.74 -0.12 -10.66
N PRO A 33 21.96 -0.63 -10.93
CA PRO A 33 22.77 -0.15 -12.04
C PRO A 33 22.02 -0.15 -13.37
N SER A 34 22.27 0.87 -14.18
CA SER A 34 21.79 0.91 -15.57
C SER A 34 22.50 -0.17 -16.39
N GLY A 35 21.74 -1.13 -16.90
CA GLY A 35 22.25 -2.27 -17.66
C GLY A 35 21.11 -3.17 -18.15
N ASN A 36 21.42 -4.42 -18.51
CA ASN A 36 20.42 -5.38 -19.01
C ASN A 36 19.80 -6.29 -17.93
N GLY A 37 20.16 -6.12 -16.66
CA GLY A 37 19.69 -6.99 -15.59
C GLY A 37 18.73 -6.30 -14.62
N SER A 38 17.65 -6.97 -14.24
CA SER A 38 16.82 -6.59 -13.11
C SER A 38 17.47 -7.02 -11.79
N ALA A 39 17.13 -6.34 -10.71
CA ALA A 39 17.50 -6.75 -9.37
C ALA A 39 16.33 -7.46 -8.70
N LEU A 40 16.63 -8.51 -7.94
CA LEU A 40 15.63 -9.24 -7.16
C LEU A 40 15.80 -8.93 -5.68
N LEU A 41 14.79 -8.28 -5.09
CA LEU A 41 14.79 -7.94 -3.66
C LEU A 41 13.90 -8.91 -2.90
N ILE A 42 14.48 -9.57 -1.89
CA ILE A 42 13.78 -10.47 -0.98
C ILE A 42 13.71 -9.80 0.37
N PHE A 43 12.52 -9.73 0.96
CA PHE A 43 12.35 -9.16 2.30
C PHE A 43 12.17 -10.28 3.31
N SER A 44 12.84 -10.17 4.46
CA SER A 44 12.78 -11.11 5.57
C SER A 44 11.46 -11.03 6.36
N ARG A 45 10.32 -11.11 5.65
CA ARG A 45 8.97 -11.02 6.20
C ARG A 45 8.11 -12.18 5.68
N PRO A 46 7.12 -12.66 6.46
CA PRO A 46 6.15 -13.62 5.94
C PRO A 46 5.38 -13.01 4.77
N TYR A 47 5.22 -13.76 3.69
CA TYR A 47 4.47 -13.33 2.52
C TYR A 47 2.95 -13.39 2.74
N PHE A 48 2.28 -12.30 2.38
CA PHE A 48 0.83 -12.21 2.31
C PHE A 48 0.40 -11.60 0.97
N ARG A 49 -0.73 -12.03 0.41
CA ARG A 49 -1.19 -11.56 -0.91
C ARG A 49 -1.48 -10.06 -1.00
N ALA A 50 -1.69 -9.40 0.14
CA ALA A 50 -2.01 -7.97 0.19
C ALA A 50 -0.78 -7.06 0.32
N TYR A 51 0.43 -7.59 0.14
CA TYR A 51 1.58 -6.72 -0.07
C TYR A 51 1.50 -6.03 -1.43
N ALA A 52 1.82 -4.75 -1.43
CA ALA A 52 2.02 -3.95 -2.63
C ALA A 52 3.39 -3.28 -2.54
N ALA A 53 4.18 -3.39 -3.62
CA ALA A 53 5.43 -2.70 -3.77
C ALA A 53 5.25 -1.49 -4.68
N ARG A 54 5.87 -0.38 -4.31
CA ARG A 54 5.94 0.84 -5.10
C ARG A 54 7.35 1.37 -5.09
N LEU A 55 7.89 1.67 -6.26
CA LEU A 55 9.12 2.44 -6.39
C LEU A 55 8.71 3.83 -6.85
N ALA A 56 8.89 4.83 -5.99
CA ALA A 56 8.28 6.15 -6.18
C ALA A 56 6.78 6.05 -6.50
N ASN A 57 6.35 6.42 -7.71
CA ASN A 57 4.96 6.36 -8.15
C ASN A 57 4.61 5.13 -9.00
N GLN A 58 5.58 4.24 -9.26
CA GLN A 58 5.39 3.04 -10.09
C GLN A 58 5.09 1.83 -9.22
N LYS A 59 3.98 1.14 -9.50
CA LYS A 59 3.65 -0.11 -8.82
C LYS A 59 4.50 -1.25 -9.37
N LEU A 60 5.16 -1.98 -8.49
CA LEU A 60 5.94 -3.17 -8.83
C LEU A 60 5.17 -4.44 -8.47
N ALA A 61 5.42 -5.50 -9.24
CA ALA A 61 4.83 -6.80 -8.97
C ALA A 61 5.48 -7.43 -7.73
N VAL A 62 4.66 -7.73 -6.73
CA VAL A 62 5.10 -8.52 -5.57
C VAL A 62 4.78 -9.97 -5.83
N THR A 63 5.81 -10.80 -5.81
CA THR A 63 5.71 -12.25 -5.89
C THR A 63 6.17 -12.86 -4.57
N SER A 64 6.17 -14.19 -4.48
CA SER A 64 6.70 -14.88 -3.31
C SER A 64 7.73 -15.93 -3.69
N TYR A 65 8.77 -16.07 -2.87
CA TYR A 65 9.64 -17.23 -2.96
C TYR A 65 8.98 -18.40 -2.24
N ARG A 66 8.41 -19.34 -3.01
CA ARG A 66 7.71 -20.53 -2.48
C ARG A 66 6.63 -20.22 -1.44
N GLY A 67 6.03 -19.03 -1.49
CA GLY A 67 5.04 -18.60 -0.50
C GLY A 67 5.60 -18.11 0.84
N LEU A 68 6.93 -18.07 1.02
CA LEU A 68 7.56 -17.75 2.29
C LEU A 68 7.83 -16.26 2.45
N PHE A 69 8.58 -15.68 1.51
CA PHE A 69 9.05 -14.30 1.57
C PHE A 69 8.49 -13.50 0.40
N PRO A 70 8.09 -12.23 0.59
CA PRO A 70 7.76 -11.35 -0.52
C PRO A 70 9.04 -11.03 -1.29
N VAL A 71 8.89 -11.07 -2.61
CA VAL A 71 9.96 -10.85 -3.57
C VAL A 71 9.50 -9.80 -4.56
N VAL A 72 10.35 -8.82 -4.83
CA VAL A 72 10.08 -7.72 -5.75
C VAL A 72 11.19 -7.67 -6.78
N GLU A 73 10.81 -7.72 -8.05
CA GLU A 73 11.73 -7.50 -9.16
C GLU A 73 11.77 -5.99 -9.47
N VAL A 74 12.96 -5.41 -9.42
CA VAL A 74 13.22 -4.00 -9.68
C VAL A 74 13.93 -3.89 -11.04
N PRO A 75 13.40 -3.09 -11.98
CA PRO A 75 13.98 -3.01 -13.32
C PRO A 75 15.38 -2.36 -13.30
N ALA A 76 16.13 -2.60 -14.38
CA ALA A 76 17.45 -2.00 -14.55
C ALA A 76 17.39 -0.46 -14.58
N GLY A 77 18.40 0.21 -14.03
CA GLY A 77 18.46 1.67 -13.98
C GLY A 77 17.36 2.31 -13.12
N ALA A 78 16.72 1.53 -12.25
CA ALA A 78 15.71 2.04 -11.35
C ALA A 78 16.36 2.52 -10.05
N HIS A 79 16.05 3.78 -9.70
CA HIS A 79 16.62 4.44 -8.53
C HIS A 79 15.50 5.13 -7.74
N GLY A 80 15.55 5.02 -6.41
CA GLY A 80 14.68 5.77 -5.52
C GLY A 80 14.12 4.94 -4.37
N ARG A 81 13.07 5.48 -3.74
CA ARG A 81 12.49 4.90 -2.53
C ARG A 81 11.50 3.80 -2.86
N LEU A 82 11.88 2.58 -2.55
CA LEU A 82 11.03 1.39 -2.63
C LEU A 82 10.24 1.26 -1.34
N THR A 83 8.92 1.21 -1.46
CA THR A 83 7.99 0.96 -0.36
C THR A 83 7.28 -0.36 -0.58
N LEU A 84 7.43 -1.30 0.35
CA LEU A 84 6.65 -2.52 0.43
C LEU A 84 5.63 -2.37 1.57
N ALA A 85 4.34 -2.25 1.26
CA ALA A 85 3.30 -2.03 2.26
C ALA A 85 2.25 -3.15 2.23
N TYR A 86 1.83 -3.62 3.40
CA TYR A 86 0.71 -4.54 3.58
C TYR A 86 -0.60 -3.75 3.66
N ARG A 87 -1.44 -3.82 2.63
CA ARG A 87 -2.75 -3.16 2.56
C ARG A 87 -3.84 -4.13 2.09
N PRO A 88 -4.49 -4.87 3.00
CA PRO A 88 -5.58 -5.77 2.64
C PRO A 88 -6.79 -5.01 2.11
N TYR A 89 -7.44 -5.55 1.06
CA TYR A 89 -8.62 -4.95 0.45
C TYR A 89 -9.74 -4.68 1.47
N TRP A 90 -9.93 -5.58 2.43
CA TRP A 90 -10.90 -5.45 3.51
C TRP A 90 -10.68 -4.19 4.37
N LEU A 91 -9.43 -3.80 4.61
CA LEU A 91 -9.12 -2.57 5.36
C LEU A 91 -9.48 -1.33 4.54
N VAL A 92 -9.25 -1.38 3.22
CA VAL A 92 -9.62 -0.28 2.31
C VAL A 92 -11.14 -0.12 2.24
N TRP A 93 -11.87 -1.23 2.07
CA TRP A 93 -13.34 -1.22 2.03
C TRP A 93 -13.95 -0.84 3.37
N GLY A 94 -13.48 -1.43 4.47
CA GLY A 94 -13.95 -1.11 5.81
C GLY A 94 -13.72 0.36 6.17
N GLY A 95 -12.56 0.91 5.81
CA GLY A 95 -12.27 2.33 5.97
C GLY A 95 -13.22 3.21 5.15
N ALA A 96 -13.48 2.86 3.89
CA ALA A 96 -14.41 3.60 3.05
C ALA A 96 -15.84 3.60 3.62
N VAL A 97 -16.32 2.44 4.09
CA VAL A 97 -17.63 2.32 4.74
C VAL A 97 -17.70 3.14 6.02
N ALA A 98 -16.66 3.10 6.86
CA ALA A 98 -16.59 3.90 8.07
C ALA A 98 -16.73 5.39 7.78
N VAL A 99 -16.02 5.90 6.76
CA VAL A 99 -16.11 7.31 6.32
C VAL A 99 -17.54 7.66 5.89
N VAL A 100 -18.20 6.81 5.09
CA VAL A 100 -19.59 7.04 4.67
C VAL A 100 -20.52 7.07 5.89
N CYS A 101 -20.38 6.13 6.82
CA CYS A 101 -21.15 6.11 8.06
C CYS A 101 -20.96 7.39 8.87
N THR A 102 -19.72 7.89 8.98
CA THR A 102 -19.42 9.16 9.66
C THR A 102 -20.15 10.33 8.99
N PHE A 103 -20.18 10.42 7.66
CA PHE A 103 -20.94 11.45 6.95
C PHE A 103 -22.44 11.36 7.22
N VAL A 104 -23.01 10.14 7.24
CA VAL A 104 -24.43 9.93 7.56
C VAL A 104 -24.74 10.42 8.98
N VAL A 105 -23.93 10.04 9.98
CA VAL A 105 -24.12 10.48 11.37
C VAL A 105 -24.00 11.99 11.51
N ILE A 106 -22.99 12.62 10.90
CA ILE A 106 -22.81 14.07 10.94
C ILE A 106 -24.00 14.78 10.28
N SER A 107 -24.46 14.30 9.12
CA SER A 107 -25.59 14.90 8.41
C SER A 107 -26.89 14.81 9.21
N GLY A 108 -27.15 13.66 9.84
CA GLY A 108 -28.29 13.47 10.74
C GLY A 108 -28.20 14.36 11.98
N PHE A 109 -27.01 14.49 12.58
CA PHE A 109 -26.79 15.37 13.73
C PHE A 109 -27.05 16.84 13.37
N VAL A 110 -26.51 17.33 12.25
CA VAL A 110 -26.76 18.70 11.77
C VAL A 110 -28.24 18.92 11.47
N ALA A 111 -28.91 17.96 10.83
CA ALA A 111 -30.35 18.05 10.57
C ALA A 111 -31.18 18.12 11.87
N ALA A 112 -30.83 17.32 12.88
CA ALA A 112 -31.47 17.34 14.18
C ALA A 112 -31.25 18.68 14.91
N MET A 113 -30.04 19.24 14.85
CA MET A 113 -29.75 20.58 15.40
C MET A 113 -30.56 21.66 14.71
N LYS A 114 -30.65 21.64 13.36
CA LYS A 114 -31.44 22.61 12.59
C LYS A 114 -32.94 22.53 12.93
N ARG A 115 -33.49 21.32 13.11
CA ARG A 115 -34.88 21.14 13.54
C ARG A 115 -35.13 21.66 14.95
N ARG A 116 -34.18 21.51 15.87
CA ARG A 116 -34.28 22.06 17.23
C ARG A 116 -34.09 23.58 17.28
N ALA A 117 -33.31 24.12 16.33
CA ALA A 117 -33.05 25.55 16.22
C ALA A 117 -34.13 26.32 15.45
N GLN A 118 -35.07 25.64 14.78
CA GLN A 118 -36.30 26.26 14.28
C GLN A 118 -37.30 26.33 15.43
N PRO A 119 -37.50 27.50 16.07
CA PRO A 119 -38.56 27.68 17.05
C PRO A 119 -39.88 27.62 16.30
N CYS A 120 -40.91 27.07 16.95
CA CYS A 120 -42.29 27.02 16.49
C CYS A 120 -42.65 28.26 15.66
N ALA A 121 -42.81 28.11 14.34
CA ALA A 121 -43.48 29.11 13.55
C ALA A 121 -44.92 29.14 14.06
N VAL A 122 -45.21 30.13 14.92
CA VAL A 122 -46.55 30.44 15.41
C VAL A 122 -47.45 30.56 14.19
N ALA A 123 -48.42 29.66 14.07
CA ALA A 123 -49.46 29.77 13.07
C ALA A 123 -50.28 31.05 13.37
N PRO A 124 -50.41 32.00 12.43
CA PRO A 124 -51.35 33.10 12.60
C PRO A 124 -52.78 32.54 12.49
N GLY A 125 -53.63 32.96 13.43
CA GLY A 125 -55.03 32.53 13.58
C GLY A 125 -55.97 33.04 12.50
#